data_AF-A0AAV3YQ92-F1
#
_entry.id   AF-A0AAV3YQ92-F1
#
_cell.length_a   1.000
_cell.length_b   1.000
_cell.length_c   1.000
_cell.angle_alpha   90.00
_cell.angle_beta   90.00
_cell.angle_gamma   90.00
#
_symmetry.space_group_name_H-M   'P 1'
#
loop_
_entity.id
_entity.type
_entity.pdbx_description
1 polymer ?
#
loop_
_entity_poly.entity_id
_entity_poly.type
_entity_poly.pdbx_seq_one_letter_code
_entity_poly.pdbx_strand_id
1 'polypeptide(L)'
;MYSVKKVNSTNDAVDSVTETVTNLTNILTSVIGETTAIHSQLGSVTSQLTSLTKDVNELKPSKIPFDKLLNWPEGQFALLQPKTGCPVDLTFFGGNDRYFRFHSESSSNANSYTNINSDLSVLPPGTISKDDSRNFFTLKFCEASGVFNKGSWPSGSYCINKLDAVACPQGFVAASMHLTPERSNTLTDFTSRVVTDTSNLGFCCTASGLYQTPITLPTHSPFMLYRRGGQCQVVEGMDVSSVVLGIDTEDSYNSDSKDANGPDIELSSDSTTKLYLCHYTSS
;
A
#
# COMPACT_ATOMS: atom_id res chain seq x y z
N MET A 1 65.80 57.93 34.85
CA MET A 1 64.32 57.80 34.73
C MET A 1 63.84 57.30 33.37
N TYR A 2 64.53 57.58 32.24
CA TYR A 2 64.09 57.20 30.90
C TYR A 2 64.18 55.68 30.60
N SER A 3 65.24 55.00 31.06
CA SER A 3 65.45 53.56 30.79
C SER A 3 64.43 52.65 31.49
N VAL A 4 63.96 53.01 32.69
CA VAL A 4 63.00 52.19 33.47
C VAL A 4 61.61 52.18 32.82
N LYS A 5 61.16 53.31 32.25
CA LYS A 5 59.87 53.36 31.52
C LYS A 5 59.86 52.49 30.26
N LYS A 6 61.00 52.44 29.54
CA LYS A 6 61.14 51.61 28.33
C LYS A 6 61.14 50.11 28.67
N VAL A 7 61.77 49.72 29.79
CA VAL A 7 61.75 48.34 30.29
C VAL A 7 60.35 47.92 30.71
N ASN A 8 59.61 48.75 31.46
CA ASN A 8 58.24 48.42 31.86
C ASN A 8 57.31 48.26 30.65
N SER A 9 57.37 49.17 29.67
CA SER A 9 56.57 49.05 28.43
C SER A 9 56.93 47.83 27.58
N THR A 10 58.16 47.32 27.68
CA THR A 10 58.58 46.11 26.98
C THR A 10 58.04 44.86 27.70
N ASN A 11 58.07 44.85 29.04
CA ASN A 11 57.51 43.75 29.83
C ASN A 11 56.00 43.61 29.62
N ASP A 12 55.24 44.72 29.62
CA ASP A 12 53.80 44.70 29.37
C ASP A 12 53.46 44.12 27.98
N ALA A 13 54.30 44.41 26.98
CA ALA A 13 54.15 43.86 25.63
C ALA A 13 54.49 42.35 25.58
N VAL A 14 55.49 41.90 26.33
CA VAL A 14 55.83 40.47 26.45
C VAL A 14 54.68 39.71 27.13
N ASP A 15 54.14 40.25 28.22
CA ASP A 15 53.03 39.61 28.95
C ASP A 15 51.78 39.47 28.05
N SER A 16 51.45 40.51 27.27
CA SER A 16 50.35 40.47 26.29
C SER A 16 50.58 39.44 25.18
N VAL A 17 51.81 39.30 24.69
CA VAL A 17 52.18 38.26 23.70
C VAL A 17 52.07 36.87 24.32
N THR A 18 52.54 36.68 25.56
CA THR A 18 52.45 35.41 26.28
C THR A 18 51.00 34.97 26.50
N GLU A 19 50.11 35.89 26.86
CA GLU A 19 48.68 35.62 26.98
C GLU A 19 48.07 35.20 25.64
N THR A 20 48.42 35.90 24.57
CA THR A 20 47.94 35.58 23.21
C THR A 20 48.41 34.19 22.75
N VAL A 21 49.69 33.86 22.98
CA VAL A 21 50.25 32.53 22.65
C VAL A 21 49.57 31.43 23.45
N THR A 22 49.26 31.68 24.72
CA THR A 22 48.54 30.73 25.58
C THR A 22 47.13 30.47 25.06
N ASN A 23 46.40 31.52 24.69
CA ASN A 23 45.07 31.39 24.09
C ASN A 23 45.09 30.63 22.77
N LEU A 24 46.04 30.94 21.88
CA LEU A 24 46.20 30.22 20.61
C LEU A 24 46.53 28.74 20.82
N THR A 25 47.35 28.41 21.83
CA THR A 25 47.69 27.03 22.18
C THR A 25 46.45 26.25 22.65
N ASN A 26 45.60 26.88 23.46
CA ASN A 26 44.34 26.28 23.91
C ASN A 26 43.38 26.03 22.74
N ILE A 27 43.24 27.01 21.83
CA ILE A 27 42.42 26.87 20.62
C ILE A 27 42.95 25.72 19.75
N LEU A 28 44.26 25.66 19.50
CA LEU A 28 44.87 24.61 18.70
C LEU A 28 44.62 23.22 19.30
N THR A 29 44.74 23.09 20.62
CA THR A 29 44.47 21.83 21.33
C THR A 29 43.01 21.39 21.17
N SER A 30 42.07 22.35 21.26
CA SER A 30 40.65 22.08 21.02
C SER A 30 40.38 21.60 19.59
N VAL A 31 40.95 22.29 18.59
CA VAL A 31 40.79 21.94 17.17
C VAL A 31 41.37 20.56 16.85
N ILE A 32 42.51 20.20 17.46
CA ILE A 32 43.08 18.85 17.32
C ILE A 32 42.14 17.79 17.90
N GLY A 33 41.51 18.08 19.05
CA GLY A 33 40.51 17.20 19.66
C GLY A 33 39.30 16.95 18.75
N GLU A 34 38.73 18.02 18.20
CA GLU A 34 37.61 17.95 17.26
C GLU A 34 37.98 17.19 15.98
N THR A 35 39.17 17.45 15.42
CA THR A 35 39.66 16.76 14.21
C THR A 35 39.81 15.26 14.44
N THR A 36 40.28 14.86 15.62
CA THR A 36 40.42 13.45 16.01
C THR A 36 39.05 12.77 16.13
N ALA A 37 38.06 13.46 16.73
CA ALA A 37 36.69 12.96 16.82
C ALA A 37 36.04 12.77 15.44
N ILE A 38 36.21 13.75 14.54
CA ILE A 38 35.73 13.68 13.16
C ILE A 38 36.37 12.49 12.42
N HIS A 39 37.68 12.28 12.59
CA HIS A 39 38.37 11.17 11.96
C HIS A 39 37.83 9.80 12.43
N SER A 40 37.54 9.66 13.72
CA SER A 40 36.89 8.46 14.26
C SER A 40 35.50 8.23 13.68
N GLN A 41 34.68 9.29 13.54
CA GLN A 41 33.36 9.18 12.93
C GLN A 41 33.43 8.77 11.46
N LEU A 42 34.38 9.33 10.70
CA LEU A 42 34.59 8.97 9.30
C LEU A 42 34.96 7.48 9.14
N GLY A 43 35.77 6.93 10.05
CA GLY A 43 36.10 5.51 10.08
C GLY A 43 34.87 4.62 10.30
N SER A 44 33.97 5.03 11.20
CA SER A 44 32.70 4.33 11.44
C SER A 44 31.80 4.35 10.21
N VAL A 45 31.63 5.51 9.57
CA VAL A 45 30.81 5.67 8.36
C VAL A 45 31.38 4.83 7.21
N THR A 46 32.71 4.81 7.05
CA THR A 46 33.38 4.00 6.02
C THR A 46 33.12 2.51 6.24
N SER A 47 33.14 2.05 7.50
CA SER A 47 32.86 0.66 7.85
C SER A 47 31.40 0.29 7.56
N GLN A 48 30.45 1.18 7.90
CA GLN A 48 29.03 1.00 7.58
C GLN A 48 28.81 0.93 6.07
N LEU A 49 29.42 1.83 5.30
CA LEU A 49 29.31 1.85 3.83
C LEU A 49 29.85 0.57 3.20
N THR A 50 30.95 0.04 3.73
CA THR A 50 31.55 -1.21 3.26
C THR A 50 30.62 -2.40 3.54
N SER A 51 29.98 -2.44 4.71
CA SER A 51 28.96 -3.45 5.05
C SER A 51 27.75 -3.36 4.12
N LEU A 52 27.19 -2.16 3.94
CA LEU A 52 26.06 -1.93 3.03
C LEU A 52 26.39 -2.31 1.59
N THR A 53 27.60 -2.02 1.13
CA THR A 53 28.05 -2.39 -0.22
C THR A 53 28.13 -3.91 -0.36
N LYS A 54 28.59 -4.61 0.68
CA LYS A 54 28.59 -6.08 0.72
C LYS A 54 27.15 -6.62 0.69
N ASP A 55 26.25 -6.06 1.50
CA ASP A 55 24.84 -6.47 1.54
C ASP A 55 24.16 -6.24 0.17
N VAL A 56 24.43 -5.12 -0.50
CA VAL A 56 23.94 -4.84 -1.86
C VAL A 56 24.51 -5.80 -2.92
N ASN A 57 25.77 -6.23 -2.76
CA ASN A 57 26.36 -7.22 -3.68
C ASN A 57 25.90 -8.66 -3.38
N GLU A 58 25.55 -8.97 -2.13
CA GLU A 58 24.98 -10.24 -1.71
C GLU A 58 23.48 -10.35 -1.95
N LEU A 59 22.79 -9.20 -2.06
CA LEU A 59 21.54 -9.08 -2.82
C LEU A 59 21.87 -9.43 -4.27
N LYS A 60 21.95 -10.73 -4.55
CA LYS A 60 21.79 -11.24 -5.91
C LYS A 60 20.53 -10.54 -6.42
N PRO A 61 20.58 -9.74 -7.50
CA PRO A 61 19.37 -9.63 -8.30
C PRO A 61 19.09 -11.10 -8.62
N SER A 62 18.05 -11.65 -8.01
CA SER A 62 17.42 -12.85 -8.54
C SER A 62 17.38 -12.59 -10.03
N LYS A 63 18.08 -13.42 -10.81
CA LYS A 63 18.12 -13.37 -12.27
C LYS A 63 16.71 -13.67 -12.78
N ILE A 64 15.76 -12.82 -12.45
CA ILE A 64 14.57 -12.57 -13.21
C ILE A 64 15.05 -11.46 -14.13
N PRO A 65 15.38 -11.79 -15.39
CA PRO A 65 15.59 -10.76 -16.39
C PRO A 65 14.45 -9.74 -16.25
N PHE A 66 14.75 -8.44 -16.29
CA PHE A 66 13.72 -7.40 -16.15
C PHE A 66 12.63 -7.52 -17.25
N ASP A 67 13.01 -8.15 -18.36
CA ASP A 67 12.25 -8.64 -19.50
C ASP A 67 11.39 -9.89 -19.22
N LYS A 68 11.60 -10.59 -18.10
CA LYS A 68 10.77 -11.69 -17.59
C LYS A 68 9.90 -11.31 -16.38
N LEU A 69 10.02 -10.10 -15.84
CA LEU A 69 8.95 -9.54 -15.01
C LEU A 69 7.79 -9.26 -15.95
N LEU A 70 6.86 -10.22 -16.03
CA LEU A 70 5.59 -9.96 -16.67
C LEU A 70 4.96 -8.78 -15.92
N ASN A 71 4.92 -7.62 -16.55
CA ASN A 71 4.27 -6.45 -15.97
C ASN A 71 2.77 -6.70 -16.03
N TRP A 72 2.04 -6.14 -15.08
CA TRP A 72 0.59 -6.12 -15.18
C TRP A 72 0.15 -5.40 -16.47
N PRO A 73 -0.99 -5.79 -17.07
CA PRO A 73 -1.45 -5.17 -18.31
C PRO A 73 -1.76 -3.67 -18.15
N GLU A 74 -1.82 -2.98 -19.27
CA GLU A 74 -1.96 -1.51 -19.37
C GLU A 74 -3.20 -0.95 -18.65
N GLY A 75 -3.05 0.28 -18.14
CA GLY A 75 -4.11 1.06 -17.50
C GLY A 75 -3.82 1.40 -16.03
N GLN A 76 -4.62 2.31 -15.48
CA GLN A 76 -4.64 2.59 -14.04
C GLN A 76 -5.84 1.87 -13.43
N PHE A 77 -5.60 1.09 -12.38
CA PHE A 77 -6.60 0.26 -11.72
C PHE A 77 -6.17 -0.02 -10.29
N ALA A 78 -6.98 -0.76 -9.53
CA ALA A 78 -6.57 -1.34 -8.27
C ALA A 78 -6.89 -2.82 -8.18
N LEU A 79 -6.14 -3.52 -7.34
CA LEU A 79 -6.47 -4.86 -6.87
C LEU A 79 -6.83 -4.80 -5.39
N LEU A 80 -7.76 -5.65 -4.97
CA LEU A 80 -7.98 -5.89 -3.56
C LEU A 80 -6.73 -6.56 -2.96
N GLN A 81 -6.24 -6.01 -1.85
CA GLN A 81 -5.00 -6.49 -1.23
C GLN A 81 -5.27 -7.80 -0.45
N PRO A 82 -4.57 -8.90 -0.75
CA PRO A 82 -4.60 -10.09 0.10
C PRO A 82 -3.80 -9.92 1.38
N LYS A 83 -3.97 -10.85 2.31
CA LYS A 83 -3.22 -10.92 3.58
C LYS A 83 -1.71 -10.85 3.39
N THR A 84 -1.22 -11.40 2.28
CA THR A 84 0.21 -11.40 1.91
C THR A 84 0.74 -10.04 1.47
N GLY A 85 -0.13 -9.04 1.28
CA GLY A 85 0.25 -7.72 0.78
C GLY A 85 0.01 -7.55 -0.71
N CYS A 86 0.40 -6.38 -1.23
CA CYS A 86 0.33 -6.10 -2.66
C CYS A 86 1.35 -6.94 -3.45
N PRO A 87 1.06 -7.27 -4.73
CA PRO A 87 2.04 -7.90 -5.59
C PRO A 87 3.34 -7.09 -5.61
N VAL A 88 4.48 -7.78 -5.47
CA VAL A 88 5.81 -7.15 -5.46
C VAL A 88 6.21 -6.81 -6.89
N ASP A 89 5.64 -5.72 -7.41
CA ASP A 89 5.77 -5.27 -8.79
C ASP A 89 5.80 -3.74 -8.85
N LEU A 90 6.60 -3.18 -9.75
CA LEU A 90 6.71 -1.72 -9.94
C LEU A 90 5.39 -1.06 -10.35
N THR A 91 4.47 -1.83 -10.94
CA THR A 91 3.09 -1.43 -11.23
C THR A 91 2.43 -0.75 -10.03
N PHE A 92 2.62 -1.29 -8.81
CA PHE A 92 1.96 -0.85 -7.57
C PHE A 92 2.84 0.05 -6.70
N PHE A 93 3.97 0.54 -7.22
CA PHE A 93 4.87 1.41 -6.46
C PHE A 93 4.15 2.68 -5.97
N GLY A 94 4.15 2.91 -4.65
CA GLY A 94 3.49 4.05 -4.00
C GLY A 94 1.96 3.97 -3.88
N GLY A 95 1.37 2.83 -4.25
CA GLY A 95 -0.07 2.57 -4.21
C GLY A 95 -0.51 1.47 -3.24
N ASN A 96 0.36 1.07 -2.30
CA ASN A 96 0.18 -0.10 -1.43
C ASN A 96 -0.37 0.21 -0.03
N ASP A 97 -0.75 1.46 0.24
CA ASP A 97 -1.26 1.95 1.54
C ASP A 97 -2.69 2.52 1.44
N ARG A 98 -3.41 2.17 0.36
CA ARG A 98 -4.73 2.72 0.02
C ARG A 98 -5.82 1.91 0.71
N TYR A 99 -6.81 2.59 1.29
CA TYR A 99 -7.91 1.90 1.97
C TYR A 99 -9.26 2.59 1.81
N PHE A 100 -10.31 1.81 2.10
CA PHE A 100 -11.69 2.22 2.30
C PHE A 100 -12.19 1.62 3.62
N ARG A 101 -12.50 2.45 4.60
CA ARG A 101 -13.04 2.08 5.90
C ARG A 101 -14.50 2.52 5.96
N PHE A 102 -15.39 1.53 5.96
CA PHE A 102 -16.83 1.66 5.95
C PHE A 102 -17.41 1.43 7.35
N HIS A 103 -18.36 2.26 7.77
CA HIS A 103 -19.11 2.07 9.01
C HIS A 103 -20.26 1.07 8.77
N SER A 104 -20.02 -0.18 9.14
CA SER A 104 -20.97 -1.29 9.05
C SER A 104 -21.96 -1.28 10.22
N GLU A 105 -23.05 -2.04 10.11
CA GLU A 105 -24.08 -2.19 11.16
C GLU A 105 -23.50 -2.49 12.55
N SER A 106 -24.02 -1.82 13.58
CA SER A 106 -23.53 -1.85 14.96
C SER A 106 -24.64 -1.93 16.01
N SER A 107 -25.91 -1.96 15.60
CA SER A 107 -27.02 -2.24 16.52
C SER A 107 -26.94 -3.68 17.01
N SER A 108 -27.36 -3.95 18.23
CA SER A 108 -27.13 -5.24 18.92
C SER A 108 -28.11 -6.35 18.51
N ASN A 109 -28.42 -6.51 17.22
CA ASN A 109 -29.15 -7.68 16.72
C ASN A 109 -28.17 -8.85 16.50
N ALA A 110 -28.67 -10.08 16.45
CA ALA A 110 -27.83 -11.29 16.40
C ALA A 110 -26.92 -11.36 15.15
N ASN A 111 -27.16 -10.50 14.16
CA ASN A 111 -26.41 -10.41 12.91
C ASN A 111 -25.34 -9.31 12.91
N SER A 112 -25.27 -8.46 13.94
CA SER A 112 -24.37 -7.31 14.11
C SER A 112 -22.86 -7.62 14.16
N TYR A 113 -22.48 -8.83 13.83
CA TYR A 113 -21.11 -9.23 13.67
C TYR A 113 -20.92 -9.42 12.18
N THR A 114 -20.05 -8.63 11.59
CA THR A 114 -19.51 -8.71 10.20
C THR A 114 -18.83 -10.06 9.87
N ASN A 115 -19.21 -11.15 10.55
CA ASN A 115 -18.60 -12.47 10.58
C ASN A 115 -19.53 -13.60 10.10
N ILE A 116 -20.68 -13.33 9.49
CA ILE A 116 -21.57 -14.46 9.18
C ILE A 116 -21.01 -15.35 8.05
N ASN A 117 -20.25 -14.83 7.07
CA ASN A 117 -19.78 -15.67 5.94
C ASN A 117 -18.45 -15.23 5.30
N SER A 118 -17.65 -14.39 5.94
CA SER A 118 -16.41 -13.88 5.35
C SER A 118 -15.24 -14.83 5.58
N ASP A 119 -14.56 -15.26 4.51
CA ASP A 119 -13.26 -15.93 4.65
C ASP A 119 -12.15 -14.89 4.89
N LEU A 120 -12.02 -14.48 6.15
CA LEU A 120 -11.03 -13.49 6.59
C LEU A 120 -9.59 -14.04 6.57
N SER A 121 -9.41 -15.34 6.38
CA SER A 121 -8.08 -15.97 6.46
C SER A 121 -7.12 -15.47 5.36
N VAL A 122 -7.69 -15.02 4.25
CA VAL A 122 -7.00 -14.49 3.07
C VAL A 122 -6.96 -12.97 3.00
N LEU A 123 -7.63 -12.26 3.91
CA LEU A 123 -7.71 -10.79 3.93
C LEU A 123 -6.71 -10.18 4.92
N PRO A 124 -6.29 -8.91 4.73
CA PRO A 124 -5.39 -8.22 5.64
C PRO A 124 -5.93 -8.13 7.08
N PRO A 125 -5.06 -8.15 8.10
CA PRO A 125 -5.46 -7.82 9.47
C PRO A 125 -6.14 -6.45 9.53
N GLY A 126 -7.18 -6.35 10.35
CA GLY A 126 -7.97 -5.13 10.52
C GLY A 126 -9.07 -4.93 9.47
N THR A 127 -9.31 -5.90 8.57
CA THR A 127 -10.48 -5.87 7.68
C THR A 127 -11.79 -5.75 8.44
N ILE A 128 -11.88 -6.36 9.62
CA ILE A 128 -12.96 -6.10 10.57
C ILE A 128 -12.35 -5.46 11.80
N SER A 129 -12.97 -4.38 12.28
CA SER A 129 -12.55 -3.69 13.49
C SER A 129 -13.75 -3.11 14.23
N LYS A 130 -13.54 -2.79 15.51
CA LYS A 130 -14.54 -2.13 16.35
C LYS A 130 -13.90 -0.94 17.05
N ASP A 131 -14.57 0.19 17.03
CA ASP A 131 -14.10 1.46 17.61
C ASP A 131 -15.28 2.19 18.27
N ASP A 132 -15.16 2.54 19.55
CA ASP A 132 -16.24 3.11 20.37
C ASP A 132 -17.61 2.42 20.20
N SER A 133 -17.61 1.08 20.29
CA SER A 133 -18.80 0.24 20.08
C SER A 133 -19.38 0.21 18.66
N ARG A 134 -18.74 0.87 17.69
CA ARG A 134 -19.14 0.87 16.27
C ARG A 134 -18.29 -0.13 15.49
N ASN A 135 -18.93 -0.86 14.59
CA ASN A 135 -18.29 -1.84 13.73
C ASN A 135 -17.79 -1.17 12.45
N PHE A 136 -16.62 -1.59 12.00
CA PHE A 136 -16.04 -1.08 10.76
C PHE A 136 -15.52 -2.21 9.90
N PHE A 137 -15.71 -2.01 8.61
CA PHE A 137 -15.20 -2.87 7.57
C PHE A 137 -14.15 -2.12 6.75
N THR A 138 -12.93 -2.65 6.64
CA THR A 138 -11.82 -2.00 5.95
C THR A 138 -11.30 -2.84 4.80
N LEU A 139 -11.42 -2.30 3.59
CA LEU A 139 -10.75 -2.84 2.40
C LEU A 139 -9.44 -2.10 2.17
N LYS A 140 -8.41 -2.85 1.78
CA LYS A 140 -7.12 -2.29 1.36
C LYS A 140 -6.88 -2.60 -0.10
N PHE A 141 -6.25 -1.69 -0.82
CA PHE A 141 -6.06 -1.77 -2.26
C PHE A 141 -4.61 -1.56 -2.66
N CYS A 142 -4.24 -2.21 -3.75
CA CYS A 142 -3.00 -2.04 -4.46
C CYS A 142 -3.28 -1.24 -5.73
N GLU A 143 -3.04 0.07 -5.69
CA GLU A 143 -3.31 0.97 -6.81
C GLU A 143 -2.16 0.98 -7.81
N ALA A 144 -2.47 0.61 -9.05
CA ALA A 144 -1.55 0.64 -10.18
C ALA A 144 -1.46 2.06 -10.76
N SER A 145 -0.25 2.59 -10.85
CA SER A 145 0.00 3.94 -11.36
C SER A 145 -0.20 4.09 -12.88
N GLY A 146 -0.16 2.98 -13.62
CA GLY A 146 -0.19 2.96 -15.09
C GLY A 146 1.17 3.20 -15.75
N VAL A 147 2.22 3.54 -14.99
CA VAL A 147 3.53 3.95 -15.53
C VAL A 147 4.36 2.75 -16.01
N PHE A 148 4.27 1.62 -15.31
CA PHE A 148 5.09 0.43 -15.58
C PHE A 148 4.31 -0.71 -16.24
N ASN A 149 3.01 -0.52 -16.45
CA ASN A 149 2.11 -1.47 -17.06
C ASN A 149 2.40 -1.65 -18.56
N LYS A 150 2.28 -2.88 -19.07
CA LYS A 150 2.52 -3.18 -20.49
C LYS A 150 1.61 -4.27 -21.02
N GLY A 151 1.20 -4.13 -22.27
CA GLY A 151 0.44 -5.16 -22.96
C GLY A 151 -1.06 -5.11 -22.67
N SER A 152 -1.81 -5.92 -23.40
CA SER A 152 -3.26 -5.97 -23.32
C SER A 152 -3.72 -6.90 -22.21
N TRP A 153 -4.83 -6.53 -21.56
CA TRP A 153 -5.49 -7.44 -20.64
C TRP A 153 -6.02 -8.68 -21.38
N PRO A 154 -5.86 -9.88 -20.81
CA PRO A 154 -6.36 -11.09 -21.42
C PRO A 154 -7.89 -11.15 -21.35
N SER A 155 -8.51 -11.65 -22.42
CA SER A 155 -9.95 -11.94 -22.46
C SER A 155 -10.31 -12.99 -21.42
N GLY A 156 -11.39 -12.77 -20.68
CA GLY A 156 -11.83 -13.67 -19.62
C GLY A 156 -13.13 -13.22 -18.96
N SER A 157 -13.39 -13.74 -17.76
CA SER A 157 -14.55 -13.38 -16.92
C SER A 157 -14.11 -13.04 -15.50
N TYR A 158 -13.80 -11.77 -15.26
CA TYR A 158 -13.33 -11.26 -13.96
C TYR A 158 -13.46 -9.73 -13.88
N CYS A 159 -13.34 -9.19 -12.67
CA CYS A 159 -13.22 -7.75 -12.47
C CYS A 159 -12.01 -7.36 -11.62
N ILE A 160 -11.61 -6.10 -11.78
CA ILE A 160 -10.63 -5.37 -10.98
C ILE A 160 -11.28 -4.09 -10.45
N ASN A 161 -10.66 -3.44 -9.47
CA ASN A 161 -11.18 -2.16 -8.98
C ASN A 161 -10.88 -1.04 -9.97
N LYS A 162 -11.89 -0.21 -10.23
CA LYS A 162 -11.78 1.01 -11.03
C LYS A 162 -11.33 2.14 -10.14
N LEU A 163 -10.39 2.97 -10.59
CA LEU A 163 -10.08 4.24 -9.94
C LEU A 163 -11.05 5.34 -10.40
N ASP A 164 -11.40 6.24 -9.49
CA ASP A 164 -12.26 7.38 -9.74
C ASP A 164 -11.63 8.32 -10.78
N ALA A 165 -12.48 8.91 -11.62
CA ALA A 165 -12.14 9.71 -12.78
C ALA A 165 -11.21 9.05 -13.82
N VAL A 166 -10.85 7.76 -13.67
CA VAL A 166 -10.07 6.99 -14.65
C VAL A 166 -11.01 6.10 -15.48
N ALA A 167 -10.83 6.09 -16.80
CA ALA A 167 -11.51 5.13 -17.67
C ALA A 167 -11.03 3.70 -17.42
N CYS A 168 -11.91 2.71 -17.62
CA CYS A 168 -11.49 1.31 -17.52
C CYS A 168 -10.47 0.95 -18.60
N PRO A 169 -9.54 0.00 -18.32
CA PRO A 169 -8.65 -0.54 -19.33
C PRO A 169 -9.42 -1.08 -20.54
N GLN A 170 -8.78 -1.10 -21.72
CA GLN A 170 -9.41 -1.58 -22.93
C GLN A 170 -9.95 -3.01 -22.75
N GLY A 171 -11.19 -3.25 -23.18
CA GLY A 171 -11.87 -4.55 -23.06
C GLY A 171 -12.64 -4.75 -21.74
N PHE A 172 -12.61 -3.76 -20.84
CA PHE A 172 -13.41 -3.74 -19.63
C PHE A 172 -14.58 -2.75 -19.74
N VAL A 173 -15.68 -3.09 -19.07
CA VAL A 173 -16.86 -2.25 -18.90
C VAL A 173 -16.88 -1.74 -17.45
N ALA A 174 -17.14 -0.45 -17.28
CA ALA A 174 -17.27 0.14 -15.95
C ALA A 174 -18.55 -0.35 -15.26
N ALA A 175 -18.45 -0.55 -13.95
CA ALA A 175 -19.55 -0.91 -13.07
C ALA A 175 -19.27 -0.37 -11.66
N SER A 176 -20.30 -0.36 -10.82
CA SER A 176 -20.23 0.10 -9.45
C SER A 176 -21.13 -0.72 -8.53
N MET A 177 -20.85 -0.63 -7.23
CA MET A 177 -21.80 -1.00 -6.18
C MET A 177 -21.92 0.15 -5.18
N HIS A 178 -23.11 0.31 -4.63
CA HIS A 178 -23.41 1.22 -3.54
C HIS A 178 -23.65 0.44 -2.25
N LEU A 179 -23.01 0.86 -1.17
CA LEU A 179 -23.19 0.35 0.19
C LEU A 179 -23.72 1.47 1.10
N THR A 180 -24.81 1.20 1.81
CA THR A 180 -25.50 2.11 2.71
C THR A 180 -24.90 1.98 4.11
N PRO A 181 -24.18 2.99 4.64
CA PRO A 181 -23.57 2.92 5.97
C PRO A 181 -24.59 3.09 7.09
N GLU A 182 -24.35 2.49 8.27
CA GLU A 182 -25.28 2.45 9.42
C GLU A 182 -25.70 3.83 9.98
N ARG A 183 -24.87 4.87 9.86
CA ARG A 183 -25.23 6.20 10.38
C ARG A 183 -24.72 7.31 9.51
N SER A 184 -25.30 7.45 8.32
CA SER A 184 -24.89 8.45 7.32
C SER A 184 -23.39 8.34 7.00
N ASN A 185 -22.95 9.03 5.96
CA ASN A 185 -21.59 8.92 5.47
C ASN A 185 -20.48 9.53 6.35
N THR A 186 -20.80 10.03 7.55
CA THR A 186 -19.89 10.84 8.37
C THR A 186 -18.75 10.06 9.03
N LEU A 187 -18.86 8.73 9.12
CA LEU A 187 -17.88 7.87 9.78
C LEU A 187 -17.07 6.99 8.80
N THR A 188 -17.41 7.03 7.51
CA THR A 188 -16.61 6.40 6.47
C THR A 188 -15.35 7.22 6.24
N ASP A 189 -14.21 6.55 6.10
CA ASP A 189 -12.91 7.16 5.81
C ASP A 189 -12.22 6.42 4.67
N PHE A 190 -11.50 7.12 3.80
CA PHE A 190 -10.80 6.50 2.68
C PHE A 190 -9.65 7.35 2.15
N THR A 191 -8.57 6.66 1.77
CA THR A 191 -7.45 7.24 1.00
C THR A 191 -7.36 6.66 -0.41
N SER A 192 -8.13 5.61 -0.69
CA SER A 192 -8.15 4.96 -1.99
C SER A 192 -8.95 5.74 -3.00
N ARG A 193 -8.45 5.78 -4.23
CA ARG A 193 -9.15 6.31 -5.40
C ARG A 193 -10.18 5.32 -5.95
N VAL A 194 -10.31 4.11 -5.42
CA VAL A 194 -11.36 3.15 -5.85
C VAL A 194 -12.77 3.63 -5.51
N VAL A 195 -12.84 4.51 -4.53
CA VAL A 195 -14.05 5.00 -3.89
C VAL A 195 -14.38 6.38 -4.48
N THR A 196 -15.56 6.52 -5.11
CA THR A 196 -15.96 7.79 -5.76
C THR A 196 -16.63 8.75 -4.78
N ASP A 197 -17.31 8.20 -3.77
CA ASP A 197 -17.84 8.87 -2.60
C ASP A 197 -17.80 7.89 -1.41
N THR A 198 -18.24 8.30 -0.24
CA THR A 198 -18.26 7.50 1.01
C THR A 198 -19.03 6.17 0.97
N SER A 199 -19.63 5.77 -0.16
CA SER A 199 -20.50 4.61 -0.27
C SER A 199 -20.36 3.83 -1.58
N ASN A 200 -19.66 4.35 -2.58
CA ASN A 200 -19.60 3.75 -3.90
C ASN A 200 -18.22 3.17 -4.21
N LEU A 201 -18.18 1.87 -4.56
CA LEU A 201 -16.99 1.16 -5.02
C LEU A 201 -17.04 0.97 -6.54
N GLY A 202 -15.96 1.37 -7.22
CA GLY A 202 -15.83 1.22 -8.67
C GLY A 202 -15.19 -0.10 -9.10
N PHE A 203 -15.67 -0.65 -10.22
CA PHE A 203 -15.14 -1.85 -10.87
C PHE A 203 -14.94 -1.65 -12.37
N CYS A 204 -13.92 -2.31 -12.89
CA CYS A 204 -13.78 -2.58 -14.30
C CYS A 204 -13.96 -4.09 -14.47
N CYS A 205 -14.94 -4.50 -15.27
CA CYS A 205 -15.27 -5.91 -15.48
C CYS A 205 -15.17 -6.32 -16.95
N THR A 206 -14.60 -7.50 -17.21
CA THR A 206 -14.62 -8.13 -18.55
C THR A 206 -15.37 -9.47 -18.52
N ALA A 207 -16.03 -9.80 -19.62
CA ALA A 207 -16.76 -11.06 -19.84
C ALA A 207 -16.56 -11.50 -21.31
N SER A 208 -15.41 -11.15 -21.88
CA SER A 208 -15.08 -11.39 -23.29
C SER A 208 -14.55 -12.81 -23.56
N GLY A 209 -14.39 -13.63 -22.51
CA GLY A 209 -13.89 -15.00 -22.61
C GLY A 209 -14.49 -15.92 -21.56
N LEU A 210 -14.23 -17.22 -21.71
CA LEU A 210 -14.66 -18.27 -20.79
C LEU A 210 -13.72 -18.33 -19.58
N TYR A 211 -14.28 -18.53 -18.38
CA TYR A 211 -13.49 -18.62 -17.15
C TYR A 211 -12.52 -19.83 -17.14
N GLN A 212 -12.83 -20.91 -17.88
CA GLN A 212 -11.97 -22.10 -17.94
C GLN A 212 -10.76 -21.92 -18.84
N THR A 213 -10.79 -20.97 -19.78
CA THR A 213 -9.64 -20.69 -20.64
C THR A 213 -8.59 -19.98 -19.80
N PRO A 214 -7.42 -20.58 -19.52
CA PRO A 214 -6.43 -19.96 -18.67
C PRO A 214 -5.96 -18.62 -19.24
N ILE A 215 -5.90 -17.60 -18.39
CA ILE A 215 -5.30 -16.30 -18.74
C ILE A 215 -3.90 -16.18 -18.16
N THR A 216 -3.04 -15.45 -18.84
CA THR A 216 -1.68 -15.16 -18.36
C THR A 216 -1.69 -13.81 -17.66
N LEU A 217 -1.39 -13.80 -16.36
CA LEU A 217 -1.17 -12.63 -15.53
C LEU A 217 0.13 -12.81 -14.72
N PRO A 218 0.70 -11.76 -14.11
CA PRO A 218 1.89 -11.93 -13.28
C PRO A 218 1.63 -12.84 -12.07
N THR A 219 2.42 -13.90 -11.92
CA THR A 219 2.21 -14.98 -10.93
C THR A 219 3.22 -14.99 -9.78
N HIS A 220 4.15 -14.03 -9.74
CA HIS A 220 5.21 -13.97 -8.72
C HIS A 220 4.72 -13.62 -7.31
N SER A 221 3.49 -13.17 -7.17
CA SER A 221 2.88 -12.83 -5.88
C SER A 221 1.40 -13.19 -5.90
N PRO A 222 0.83 -13.61 -4.75
CA PRO A 222 -0.61 -13.78 -4.64
C PRO A 222 -1.38 -12.50 -4.93
N PHE A 223 -2.57 -12.64 -5.50
CA PHE A 223 -3.45 -11.51 -5.81
C PHE A 223 -4.92 -11.91 -5.75
N MET A 224 -5.80 -10.92 -5.80
CA MET A 224 -7.24 -11.13 -5.87
C MET A 224 -7.86 -10.48 -7.10
N LEU A 225 -8.81 -11.18 -7.71
CA LEU A 225 -9.76 -10.65 -8.67
C LEU A 225 -11.17 -10.82 -8.13
N TYR A 226 -12.11 -9.99 -8.57
CA TYR A 226 -13.51 -10.22 -8.25
C TYR A 226 -14.09 -11.24 -9.22
N ARG A 227 -14.87 -12.17 -8.69
CA ARG A 227 -15.54 -13.21 -9.48
C ARG A 227 -16.59 -12.56 -10.36
N ARG A 228 -16.72 -13.06 -11.59
CA ARG A 228 -17.79 -12.66 -12.50
C ARG A 228 -18.30 -13.89 -13.25
N GLY A 229 -19.61 -14.05 -13.31
CA GLY A 229 -20.24 -15.15 -14.05
C GLY A 229 -20.28 -16.46 -13.25
N GLY A 230 -20.24 -16.38 -11.92
CA GLY A 230 -20.44 -17.51 -11.01
C GLY A 230 -19.21 -18.39 -10.75
N GLN A 231 -18.13 -18.20 -11.50
CA GLN A 231 -16.92 -19.04 -11.42
C GLN A 231 -15.66 -18.18 -11.48
N CYS A 232 -14.59 -18.66 -10.85
CA CYS A 232 -13.30 -17.99 -10.88
C CYS A 232 -12.58 -18.22 -12.21
N GLN A 233 -12.05 -17.15 -12.78
CA GLN A 233 -11.19 -17.20 -13.95
C GLN A 233 -9.94 -18.04 -13.65
N VAL A 234 -9.59 -19.01 -14.49
CA VAL A 234 -8.35 -19.77 -14.38
C VAL A 234 -7.18 -18.87 -14.79
N VAL A 235 -6.14 -18.78 -13.95
CA VAL A 235 -4.89 -18.09 -14.25
C VAL A 235 -3.81 -19.15 -14.43
N GLU A 236 -3.08 -19.08 -15.53
CA GLU A 236 -2.01 -20.02 -15.83
C GLU A 236 -0.91 -19.98 -14.74
N GLY A 237 -0.60 -21.14 -14.16
CA GLY A 237 0.46 -21.27 -13.14
C GLY A 237 0.07 -20.80 -11.74
N MET A 238 -1.22 -20.63 -11.44
CA MET A 238 -1.72 -20.28 -10.10
C MET A 238 -2.89 -21.19 -9.71
N ASP A 239 -2.95 -21.53 -8.43
CA ASP A 239 -4.12 -22.12 -7.81
C ASP A 239 -5.14 -21.04 -7.48
N VAL A 240 -6.44 -21.37 -7.57
CA VAL A 240 -7.53 -20.42 -7.31
C VAL A 240 -8.48 -20.96 -6.26
N SER A 241 -8.83 -20.10 -5.30
CA SER A 241 -9.83 -20.37 -4.26
C SER A 241 -10.93 -19.31 -4.29
N SER A 242 -12.19 -19.74 -4.25
CA SER A 242 -13.33 -18.84 -4.16
C SER A 242 -13.46 -18.35 -2.73
N VAL A 243 -13.53 -17.04 -2.57
CA VAL A 243 -13.60 -16.35 -1.28
C VAL A 243 -14.89 -15.54 -1.26
N VAL A 244 -15.62 -15.60 -0.15
CA VAL A 244 -16.81 -14.78 0.08
C VAL A 244 -16.47 -13.73 1.12
N LEU A 245 -16.91 -12.51 0.85
CA LEU A 245 -16.79 -11.38 1.75
C LEU A 245 -18.18 -10.81 2.01
N GLY A 246 -18.72 -11.08 3.19
CA GLY A 246 -19.97 -10.50 3.67
C GLY A 246 -19.71 -9.17 4.38
N ILE A 247 -20.46 -8.14 3.97
CA ILE A 247 -20.47 -6.81 4.57
C ILE A 247 -21.89 -6.57 5.08
N ASP A 248 -22.02 -6.40 6.39
CA ASP A 248 -23.29 -6.06 7.04
C ASP A 248 -23.50 -4.55 6.92
N THR A 249 -24.47 -4.12 6.12
CA THR A 249 -24.78 -2.71 5.85
C THR A 249 -25.99 -2.27 6.67
N GLU A 250 -26.49 -1.06 6.45
CA GLU A 250 -27.62 -0.51 7.21
C GLU A 250 -28.87 -1.41 7.20
N ASP A 251 -29.42 -1.71 8.38
CA ASP A 251 -30.67 -2.47 8.54
C ASP A 251 -31.95 -1.66 8.20
N SER A 252 -31.90 -0.34 8.39
CA SER A 252 -33.04 0.58 8.24
C SER A 252 -32.86 1.52 7.07
N TYR A 253 -33.73 1.43 6.05
CA TYR A 253 -33.63 2.21 4.80
C TYR A 253 -32.38 1.89 3.97
N ASN A 254 -32.05 0.59 3.89
CA ASN A 254 -31.00 0.08 3.01
C ASN A 254 -31.30 0.39 1.53
N SER A 255 -30.34 1.02 0.86
CA SER A 255 -30.38 1.35 -0.57
C SER A 255 -29.22 0.72 -1.35
N ASP A 256 -28.67 -0.36 -0.82
CA ASP A 256 -27.60 -1.12 -1.46
C ASP A 256 -28.00 -1.49 -2.88
N SER A 257 -27.07 -1.28 -3.80
CA SER A 257 -27.33 -1.53 -5.20
C SER A 257 -26.05 -1.92 -5.92
N LYS A 258 -26.23 -2.53 -7.09
CA LYS A 258 -25.14 -3.01 -7.92
C LYS A 258 -25.48 -2.86 -9.39
N ASP A 259 -24.45 -2.60 -10.20
CA ASP A 259 -24.58 -2.64 -11.64
C ASP A 259 -24.58 -4.08 -12.17
N ALA A 260 -25.41 -4.34 -13.18
CA ALA A 260 -25.51 -5.67 -13.82
C ALA A 260 -24.20 -6.12 -14.49
N ASN A 261 -23.37 -5.17 -14.92
CA ASN A 261 -22.07 -5.45 -15.54
C ASN A 261 -20.94 -5.62 -14.52
N GLY A 262 -21.23 -5.50 -13.22
CA GLY A 262 -20.29 -5.63 -12.12
C GLY A 262 -19.88 -7.06 -11.81
N PRO A 263 -19.11 -7.24 -10.72
CA PRO A 263 -18.77 -8.57 -10.22
C PRO A 263 -20.00 -9.29 -9.66
N ASP A 264 -19.82 -10.57 -9.35
CA ASP A 264 -20.80 -11.35 -8.62
C ASP A 264 -20.98 -10.75 -7.21
N ILE A 265 -22.15 -10.17 -6.99
CA ILE A 265 -22.58 -9.57 -5.73
C ILE A 265 -23.98 -10.08 -5.41
N GLU A 266 -24.20 -10.49 -4.17
CA GLU A 266 -25.50 -10.90 -3.63
C GLU A 266 -25.94 -9.89 -2.58
N LEU A 267 -27.06 -9.22 -2.84
CA LEU A 267 -27.71 -8.33 -1.89
C LEU A 267 -28.78 -9.16 -1.17
N SER A 268 -28.58 -9.40 0.13
CA SER A 268 -29.46 -10.24 0.93
C SER A 268 -30.55 -9.42 1.60
N SER A 269 -31.67 -10.06 1.95
CA SER A 269 -32.79 -9.39 2.61
C SER A 269 -32.52 -8.99 4.06
N ASP A 270 -31.44 -9.49 4.64
CA ASP A 270 -30.95 -9.20 5.99
C ASP A 270 -29.85 -8.12 5.98
N SER A 271 -29.84 -7.25 4.96
CA SER A 271 -28.85 -6.18 4.79
C SER A 271 -27.39 -6.64 4.66
N THR A 272 -27.14 -7.94 4.50
CA THR A 272 -25.80 -8.44 4.19
C THR A 272 -25.53 -8.40 2.68
N THR A 273 -24.54 -7.62 2.28
CA THR A 273 -24.00 -7.60 0.92
C THR A 273 -22.79 -8.54 0.83
N LYS A 274 -22.88 -9.58 -0.03
CA LYS A 274 -21.79 -10.54 -0.26
C LYS A 274 -21.08 -10.25 -1.57
N LEU A 275 -19.76 -10.05 -1.48
CA LEU A 275 -18.86 -9.96 -2.62
C LEU A 275 -18.16 -11.30 -2.81
N TYR A 276 -18.14 -11.78 -4.05
CA TYR A 276 -17.43 -13.00 -4.40
C TYR A 276 -16.08 -12.67 -5.05
N LEU A 277 -15.03 -13.24 -4.50
CA LEU A 277 -13.63 -13.00 -4.83
C LEU A 277 -12.97 -14.30 -5.27
N CYS A 278 -11.89 -14.17 -6.01
CA CYS A 278 -11.01 -15.25 -6.43
C CYS A 278 -9.61 -14.92 -5.92
N HIS A 279 -9.11 -15.73 -5.00
CA HIS A 279 -7.78 -15.60 -4.44
C HIS A 279 -6.83 -16.55 -5.16
N TYR A 280 -5.78 -15.98 -5.74
CA TYR A 280 -4.78 -16.68 -6.53
C TYR A 280 -3.49 -16.80 -5.74
N THR A 281 -2.99 -18.02 -5.60
CA THR A 281 -1.72 -18.33 -4.95
C THR A 281 -0.85 -19.17 -5.88
N SER A 282 0.46 -19.12 -5.72
CA SER A 282 1.35 -20.00 -6.47
C SER A 282 1.01 -21.47 -6.17
N SER A 283 0.91 -22.28 -7.23
CA SER A 283 0.72 -23.74 -7.16
C SER A 283 1.95 -24.47 -6.61
#